data_AF-A0A2V0N5P5-F1
#
_entry.id   AF-A0A2V0N5P5-F1
#
_cell.length_a   1.000
_cell.length_b   1.000
_cell.length_c   1.000
_cell.angle_alpha   90.00
_cell.angle_beta   90.00
_cell.angle_gamma   90.00
#
_symmetry.space_group_name_H-M   'P 1'
#
loop_
_entity.id
_entity.type
_entity.pdbx_description
1 polymer ?
#
loop_
_entity_poly.entity_id
_entity_poly.type
_entity_poly.pdbx_seq_one_letter_code
_entity_poly.pdbx_strand_id
1 'polypeptide(L)'
;MAEPMRPFLGLDAADAVELGELLAFLSDWLASDPNRLDASLHDHVAAPDHHGAACRIDELRADIERYARMLLGYDSAGRFFG
;
A
#
# COMPACT_ATOMS: atom_id res chain seq x y z
N MET A 1 -33.85 -8.55 7.90
CA MET A 1 -32.67 -9.39 7.61
C MET A 1 -31.56 -8.43 7.21
N ALA A 2 -30.46 -8.37 7.97
CA ALA A 2 -29.34 -7.49 7.65
C ALA A 2 -28.55 -8.11 6.49
N GLU A 3 -28.32 -7.35 5.43
CA GLU A 3 -27.45 -7.77 4.34
C GLU A 3 -26.03 -8.00 4.90
N PRO A 4 -25.39 -9.14 4.64
CA PRO A 4 -24.00 -9.32 5.03
C PRO A 4 -23.16 -8.31 4.25
N MET A 5 -22.38 -7.51 4.98
CA MET A 5 -21.34 -6.64 4.47
C MET A 5 -20.51 -7.42 3.45
N ARG A 6 -20.53 -7.04 2.17
CA ARG A 6 -19.67 -7.68 1.16
C ARG A 6 -18.22 -7.28 1.47
N PRO A 7 -17.38 -8.18 1.99
CA PRO A 7 -16.00 -7.82 2.31
C PRO A 7 -15.23 -7.84 0.99
N PHE A 8 -14.71 -6.66 0.62
CA PHE A 8 -13.89 -6.39 -0.55
C PHE A 8 -14.59 -6.56 -1.92
N LEU A 9 -14.31 -5.60 -2.81
CA LEU A 9 -14.65 -5.67 -4.23
C LEU A 9 -14.26 -7.05 -4.78
N GLY A 10 -15.04 -7.59 -5.72
CA GLY A 10 -14.87 -8.92 -6.30
C GLY A 10 -13.58 -9.09 -7.10
N LEU A 11 -12.45 -8.98 -6.41
CA LEU A 11 -11.12 -9.36 -6.84
C LEU A 11 -11.06 -10.87 -6.76
N ASP A 12 -10.81 -11.54 -7.88
CA ASP A 12 -10.56 -12.97 -7.84
C ASP A 12 -9.12 -13.25 -7.36
N ALA A 13 -8.80 -14.53 -7.18
CA ALA A 13 -7.50 -14.94 -6.68
C ALA A 13 -6.35 -14.58 -7.63
N ALA A 14 -6.60 -14.54 -8.95
CA ALA A 14 -5.60 -14.15 -9.94
C ALA A 14 -5.37 -12.64 -9.88
N ASP A 15 -6.44 -11.84 -9.84
CA ASP A 15 -6.35 -10.38 -9.67
C ASP A 15 -5.60 -10.00 -8.39
N ALA A 16 -5.82 -10.76 -7.30
CA ALA A 16 -5.17 -10.50 -6.02
C ALA A 16 -3.67 -10.76 -6.12
N VAL A 17 -3.27 -11.85 -6.80
CA VAL A 17 -1.86 -12.15 -7.05
C VAL A 17 -1.22 -11.07 -7.91
N GLU A 18 -1.84 -10.68 -9.03
CA GLU A 18 -1.30 -9.64 -9.91
C GLU A 18 -1.15 -8.29 -9.19
N LEU A 19 -2.14 -7.90 -8.37
CA LEU A 19 -2.06 -6.69 -7.57
C LEU A 19 -0.97 -6.81 -6.50
N GLY A 20 -0.81 -7.98 -5.89
CA GLY A 20 0.26 -8.26 -4.94
C GLY A 20 1.65 -8.12 -5.57
N GLU A 21 1.84 -8.67 -6.77
CA GLU A 21 3.09 -8.56 -7.53
C GLU A 21 3.40 -7.11 -7.94
N LEU A 22 2.38 -6.36 -8.38
CA LEU A 22 2.52 -4.94 -8.70
C LEU A 22 2.96 -4.13 -7.47
N LEU A 23 2.35 -4.38 -6.31
CA LEU A 23 2.73 -3.70 -5.08
C LEU A 23 4.14 -4.08 -4.62
N ALA A 24 4.56 -5.34 -4.78
CA ALA A 24 5.93 -5.78 -4.51
C ALA A 24 6.93 -5.03 -5.41
N PHE A 25 6.64 -4.96 -6.72
CA PHE A 25 7.44 -4.19 -7.67
C PHE A 25 7.53 -2.71 -7.29
N LEU A 26 6.42 -2.09 -6.87
CA LEU A 26 6.41 -0.69 -6.41
C LEU A 26 7.23 -0.51 -5.13
N SER A 27 7.20 -1.45 -4.19
CA SER A 27 8.05 -1.43 -2.98
C SER A 27 9.53 -1.45 -3.35
N ASP A 28 9.93 -2.32 -4.27
CA ASP A 28 11.31 -2.42 -4.76
C ASP A 28 11.73 -1.14 -5.49
N TRP A 29 10.84 -0.56 -6.30
CA TRP A 29 11.09 0.72 -6.95
C TRP A 29 11.27 1.86 -5.95
N LEU A 30 10.43 1.94 -4.91
CA LEU A 30 10.58 2.93 -3.84
C LEU A 30 11.90 2.77 -3.08
N ALA A 31 12.40 1.55 -2.95
CA ALA A 31 13.71 1.28 -2.35
C ALA A 31 14.90 1.62 -3.27
N SER A 32 14.68 1.80 -4.58
CA SER A 32 15.76 2.04 -5.54
C SER A 32 16.42 3.40 -5.40
N ASP A 33 15.67 4.44 -5.04
CA ASP A 33 16.17 5.81 -4.84
C ASP A 33 15.31 6.57 -3.80
N PRO A 34 15.44 6.22 -2.51
CA PRO A 34 14.56 6.73 -1.47
C PRO A 34 14.68 8.24 -1.30
N ASN A 35 15.86 8.83 -1.47
CA ASN A 35 16.06 10.27 -1.29
C ASN A 35 15.35 11.10 -2.37
N ARG A 36 15.46 10.67 -3.63
CA ARG A 36 14.82 11.38 -4.75
C ARG A 36 13.30 11.24 -4.70
N LEU A 37 12.82 10.04 -4.34
CA LEU A 37 11.40 9.75 -4.28
C LEU A 37 10.74 10.37 -3.04
N ASP A 38 11.43 10.45 -1.90
CA ASP A 38 10.93 11.17 -0.70
C ASP A 38 10.77 12.67 -0.98
N ALA A 39 11.74 13.30 -1.65
CA ALA A 39 11.62 14.70 -2.07
C ALA A 39 10.43 14.91 -3.01
N SER A 40 10.25 14.03 -4.00
CA SER A 40 9.11 14.10 -4.91
C SER A 40 7.76 13.87 -4.21
N LEU A 41 7.72 12.97 -3.22
CA LEU A 41 6.53 12.71 -2.41
C LEU A 41 6.20 13.89 -1.51
N HIS A 42 7.21 14.50 -0.90
CA HIS A 42 7.06 15.71 -0.11
C HIS A 42 6.48 16.85 -0.94
N ASP A 43 7.00 17.10 -2.14
CA ASP A 43 6.47 18.12 -3.06
C ASP A 43 5.01 17.83 -3.47
N HIS A 44 4.66 16.55 -3.65
CA HIS A 44 3.30 16.14 -4.01
C HIS A 44 2.30 16.31 -2.85
N VAL A 45 2.69 15.96 -1.63
CA VAL A 45 1.84 16.03 -0.42
C VAL A 45 1.80 17.43 0.17
N ALA A 46 2.84 18.24 -0.03
CA ALA A 46 2.86 19.65 0.36
C ALA A 46 1.96 20.54 -0.52
N ALA A 47 1.31 19.98 -1.54
CA ALA A 47 0.30 20.68 -2.32
C ALA A 47 -0.87 21.13 -1.42
N PRO A 48 -1.41 22.34 -1.61
CA PRO A 48 -2.32 23.00 -0.65
C PRO A 48 -3.65 22.26 -0.40
N ASP A 49 -4.02 21.30 -1.26
CA ASP A 49 -5.24 20.50 -1.12
C ASP A 49 -5.02 19.20 -0.32
N HIS A 50 -3.78 18.80 -0.04
CA HIS A 50 -3.46 17.64 0.78
C HIS A 50 -3.23 18.07 2.24
N HIS A 51 -4.30 18.04 3.04
CA HIS A 51 -4.22 18.14 4.50
C HIS A 51 -3.69 16.82 5.10
N GLY A 52 -2.46 16.43 4.75
CA GLY A 52 -1.86 15.17 5.20
C GLY A 52 -0.54 15.42 5.91
N ALA A 53 -0.39 14.83 7.10
CA ALA A 53 0.88 14.77 7.81
C ALA A 53 2.03 14.38 6.88
N ALA A 54 3.25 14.87 7.15
CA ALA A 54 4.45 14.60 6.37
C ALA A 54 4.60 13.10 6.06
N CYS A 55 4.13 12.68 4.88
CA CYS A 55 4.17 11.30 4.44
C CYS A 55 5.63 10.97 4.10
N ARG A 56 6.24 10.09 4.88
CA ARG A 56 7.62 9.65 4.63
C ARG A 56 7.61 8.46 3.69
N ILE A 57 8.58 8.41 2.79
CA ILE A 57 8.68 7.30 1.84
C ILE A 57 8.81 5.94 2.50
N ASP A 58 9.45 5.88 3.67
CA ASP A 58 9.58 4.64 4.44
C ASP A 58 8.24 4.12 4.96
N GLU A 59 7.34 5.01 5.38
CA GLU A 59 6.00 4.65 5.85
C GLU A 59 5.15 4.15 4.68
N LEU A 60 5.18 4.86 3.56
CA LEU A 60 4.52 4.44 2.32
C LEU A 60 5.01 3.08 1.83
N ARG A 61 6.32 2.85 1.85
CA ARG A 61 6.92 1.57 1.46
C ARG A 61 6.50 0.43 2.40
N ALA A 62 6.51 0.66 3.71
CA ALA A 62 6.10 -0.34 4.68
C ALA A 62 4.63 -0.74 4.51
N ASP A 63 3.75 0.22 4.22
CA ASP A 63 2.35 -0.06 3.94
C ASP A 63 2.16 -0.83 2.62
N ILE A 64 2.86 -0.43 1.55
CA ILE A 64 2.82 -1.14 0.25
C ILE A 64 3.32 -2.58 0.41
N GLU A 65 4.43 -2.80 1.11
CA GLU A 65 4.97 -4.13 1.37
C GLU A 65 3.99 -5.00 2.17
N ARG A 66 3.33 -4.42 3.19
CA ARG A 66 2.29 -5.12 3.96
C ARG A 66 1.14 -5.56 3.07
N TYR A 67 0.64 -4.68 2.19
CA TYR A 67 -0.45 -5.01 1.27
C TYR A 67 -0.04 -6.04 0.22
N ALA A 68 1.17 -5.94 -0.34
CA ALA A 68 1.72 -6.94 -1.26
C ALA A 68 1.75 -8.33 -0.60
N ARG A 69 2.27 -8.42 0.63
CA ARG A 69 2.32 -9.67 1.39
C ARG A 69 0.95 -10.23 1.71
N MET A 70 -0.01 -9.36 2.06
CA MET A 70 -1.39 -9.75 2.32
C MET A 70 -2.04 -10.37 1.07
N LEU A 71 -1.86 -9.74 -0.09
CA LEU A 71 -2.46 -10.18 -1.35
C LEU A 71 -1.82 -11.45 -1.92
N LEU A 72 -0.50 -11.61 -1.74
CA LEU A 72 0.23 -12.82 -2.14
C LEU A 72 0.06 -13.98 -1.14
N GLY A 73 -0.70 -13.79 -0.06
CA GLY A 73 -0.97 -14.82 0.95
C GLY A 73 0.21 -15.14 1.88
N TYR A 74 1.22 -14.28 1.93
CA TYR A 74 2.33 -14.39 2.90
C TYR A 74 1.91 -13.99 4.32
N ASP A 75 0.83 -13.20 4.44
CA ASP A 75 0.34 -12.68 5.72
C ASP A 75 -1.08 -13.19 6.00
N SER A 76 -1.18 -14.25 6.82
CA SER A 76 -2.45 -14.75 7.38
C SER A 76 -2.58 -14.50 8.89
N ALA A 77 -1.65 -13.75 9.49
CA ALA A 77 -1.62 -13.51 10.93
C ALA A 77 -1.71 -12.00 11.21
N GLY A 78 -2.95 -11.55 11.42
CA GLY A 78 -3.30 -10.14 11.45
C GLY A 78 -2.54 -9.29 12.46
N ARG A 79 -2.37 -8.02 12.09
CA ARG A 79 -2.63 -6.89 12.99
C ARG A 79 -3.10 -5.69 12.18
N PHE A 80 -4.41 -5.62 11.95
CA PHE A 80 -5.11 -4.40 11.57
C PHE A 80 -5.25 -3.55 12.84
N PHE A 81 -4.47 -2.48 12.94
CA PHE A 81 -4.51 -1.45 14.00
C PHE A 81 -4.17 -1.92 15.42
N GLY A 82 -3.10 -1.36 15.97
CA GLY A 82 -2.83 -1.26 17.41
C GLY A 82 -2.46 0.19 17.71
#